data_AF-A0A971RFY7-F1
#
_entry.id   AF-A0A971RFY7-F1
#
_cell.length_a   1.000
_cell.length_b   1.000
_cell.length_c   1.000
_cell.angle_alpha   90.00
_cell.angle_beta   90.00
_cell.angle_gamma   90.00
#
_symmetry.space_group_name_H-M   'P 1'
#
loop_
_entity.id
_entity.type
_entity.pdbx_description
1 polymer ?
#
loop_
_entity_poly.entity_id
_entity_poly.type
_entity_poly.pdbx_seq_one_letter_code
_entity_poly.pdbx_strand_id
1 'polypeptide(L)'
;MGDTLERIAGYIDGLHIVDTHEHLPGTEADRNTHTDVLEEYLYHYMSSDLRSAGLSMAELAFARNHHKPLMERWAVIEQAWEHSRHTGYGRALDLSVRRLYGIDGVRGATLEELDAAFQKSLQPGTYQRVLKDTCRIAISLLDNVLEGSGAWDPAFFVPVVRLDDYIWPRSLQMVEACEREAGHRLRTLDDWAEACTARLEKARAEGAVAIKVGLAYQRSLAFGRPASNQAEESLSALLAARHWPDWDERPIEVAQNYQNWIMHHVLGLAARQGMPVQIHTGLLEGNGNLIANSDPTLLNPLFLEYPDVNFDLFHIGYPYQHVLSALAKMFPNVYIDMCWAHIISPTASVRALEEWLDSVPVNKIMGFGGDYCLVDGVYGHQAMARENIARALNTKVQEGVFDVDRACEIARLLLVTNPATLFGLKLS
;
A
#
# COMPACT_ATOMS: atom_id res chain seq x y z
N MET A 1 -19.23 -25.43 16.55
CA MET A 1 -18.01 -24.75 16.09
C MET A 1 -18.15 -24.23 14.66
N GLY A 2 -18.66 -25.01 13.68
CA GLY A 2 -18.90 -24.52 12.31
C GLY A 2 -19.91 -23.36 12.20
N ASP A 3 -21.03 -23.45 12.92
CA ASP A 3 -22.13 -22.47 12.83
C ASP A 3 -21.73 -21.01 13.16
N THR A 4 -20.86 -20.79 14.15
CA THR A 4 -20.40 -19.44 14.53
C THR A 4 -19.55 -18.79 13.44
N LEU A 5 -18.52 -19.50 12.96
CA LEU A 5 -17.62 -19.00 11.92
C LEU A 5 -18.38 -18.78 10.61
N GLU A 6 -19.27 -19.71 10.23
CA GLU A 6 -20.10 -19.59 9.03
C GLU A 6 -21.01 -18.35 9.08
N ARG A 7 -21.63 -18.05 10.23
CA ARG A 7 -22.43 -16.83 10.40
C ARG A 7 -21.60 -15.55 10.28
N ILE A 8 -20.43 -15.51 10.92
CA ILE A 8 -19.53 -14.35 10.85
C ILE A 8 -19.00 -14.15 9.42
N ALA A 9 -18.51 -15.22 8.79
CA ALA A 9 -18.00 -15.18 7.42
C ALA A 9 -19.10 -14.77 6.43
N GLY A 10 -20.30 -15.34 6.54
CA GLY A 10 -21.43 -14.98 5.69
C GLY A 10 -21.86 -13.51 5.82
N TYR A 11 -21.81 -12.94 7.05
CA TYR A 11 -22.04 -11.51 7.24
C TYR A 11 -20.94 -10.68 6.58
N ILE A 12 -19.66 -11.01 6.84
CA ILE A 12 -18.51 -10.32 6.27
C ILE A 12 -18.61 -10.30 4.75
N ASP A 13 -18.82 -11.45 4.12
CA ASP A 13 -18.91 -11.58 2.65
C ASP A 13 -19.96 -10.66 2.04
N GLY A 14 -21.06 -10.38 2.74
CA GLY A 14 -22.11 -9.46 2.30
C GLY A 14 -21.74 -7.97 2.33
N LEU A 15 -20.65 -7.59 3.01
CA LEU A 15 -20.23 -6.19 3.14
C LEU A 15 -19.64 -5.64 1.84
N HIS A 16 -20.05 -4.42 1.50
CA HIS A 16 -19.29 -3.56 0.60
C HIS A 16 -18.23 -2.82 1.42
N ILE A 17 -16.95 -3.12 1.16
CA ILE A 17 -15.83 -2.70 2.00
C ILE A 17 -15.09 -1.51 1.42
N VAL A 18 -14.41 -0.75 2.28
CA VAL A 18 -13.41 0.23 1.85
C VAL A 18 -12.08 -0.47 1.73
N ASP A 19 -11.39 -0.17 0.64
CA ASP A 19 -10.01 -0.56 0.40
C ASP A 19 -9.13 0.66 0.68
N THR A 20 -8.37 0.63 1.78
CA THR A 20 -7.68 1.82 2.30
C THR A 20 -6.46 2.23 1.51
N HIS A 21 -6.01 1.43 0.54
CA HIS A 21 -4.86 1.76 -0.29
C HIS A 21 -4.70 0.81 -1.49
N GLU A 22 -4.48 1.37 -2.68
CA GLU A 22 -4.24 0.62 -3.92
C GLU A 22 -3.24 1.30 -4.86
N HIS A 23 -2.63 0.50 -5.74
CA HIS A 23 -1.68 0.92 -6.77
C HIS A 23 -2.11 0.55 -8.20
N LEU A 24 -3.40 0.27 -8.41
CA LEU A 24 -3.94 -0.02 -9.74
C LEU A 24 -3.80 1.18 -10.68
N PRO A 25 -3.78 0.97 -12.02
CA PRO A 25 -3.95 2.06 -12.97
C PRO A 25 -5.19 2.91 -12.64
N GLY A 26 -5.06 4.25 -12.66
CA GLY A 26 -6.13 5.14 -12.23
C GLY A 26 -7.42 5.00 -13.07
N THR A 27 -7.27 4.65 -14.34
CA THR A 27 -8.39 4.27 -15.21
C THR A 27 -8.13 2.89 -15.83
N GLU A 28 -9.20 2.15 -16.13
CA GLU A 28 -9.07 0.86 -16.80
C GLU A 28 -8.40 0.97 -18.18
N ALA A 29 -8.53 2.12 -18.84
CA ALA A 29 -7.88 2.40 -20.12
C ALA A 29 -6.34 2.51 -20.00
N ASP A 30 -5.82 2.80 -18.81
CA ASP A 30 -4.40 2.86 -18.52
C ASP A 30 -3.80 1.48 -18.20
N ARG A 31 -4.64 0.43 -18.07
CA ARG A 31 -4.15 -0.94 -17.89
C ARG A 31 -3.40 -1.39 -19.13
N ASN A 32 -2.22 -2.00 -18.94
CA ASN A 32 -1.47 -2.59 -20.03
C ASN A 32 -2.25 -3.76 -20.66
N THR A 33 -2.68 -3.60 -21.91
CA THR A 33 -3.33 -4.67 -22.68
C THR A 33 -2.37 -5.43 -23.59
N HIS A 34 -1.10 -5.02 -23.68
CA HIS A 34 -0.06 -5.72 -24.42
C HIS A 34 0.82 -6.50 -23.43
N THR A 35 0.27 -7.59 -22.91
CA THR A 35 0.88 -8.38 -21.86
C THR A 35 0.35 -9.82 -21.88
N ASP A 36 0.81 -10.66 -20.96
CA ASP A 36 0.27 -11.99 -20.68
C ASP A 36 0.25 -12.29 -19.19
N VAL A 37 -0.34 -13.45 -18.84
CA VAL A 37 -0.55 -13.77 -17.43
C VAL A 37 0.75 -13.83 -16.62
N LEU A 38 1.87 -14.27 -17.20
CA LEU A 38 3.13 -14.32 -16.47
C LEU A 38 3.74 -12.94 -16.29
N GLU A 39 3.72 -12.10 -17.33
CA GLU A 39 4.22 -10.73 -17.18
C GLU A 39 3.41 -9.96 -16.14
N GLU A 40 2.07 -10.02 -16.17
CA GLU A 40 1.24 -9.30 -15.19
C GLU A 40 1.40 -9.89 -13.78
N TYR A 41 1.32 -11.22 -13.60
CA TYR A 41 1.37 -11.82 -12.26
C TYR A 41 2.76 -11.77 -11.62
N LEU A 42 3.80 -11.68 -12.43
CA LEU A 42 5.16 -11.47 -11.94
C LEU A 42 5.50 -9.99 -11.82
N TYR A 43 4.61 -9.05 -12.11
CA TYR A 43 4.91 -7.61 -12.00
C TYR A 43 5.20 -7.21 -10.54
N HIS A 44 4.50 -7.81 -9.58
CA HIS A 44 4.52 -7.40 -8.17
C HIS A 44 4.96 -8.54 -7.22
N TYR A 45 4.29 -8.67 -6.07
CA TYR A 45 4.69 -9.48 -4.91
C TYR A 45 5.20 -10.90 -5.19
N MET A 46 4.56 -11.65 -6.09
CA MET A 46 4.94 -13.04 -6.36
C MET A 46 6.39 -13.14 -6.83
N SER A 47 6.87 -12.15 -7.61
CA SER A 47 8.25 -12.13 -8.07
C SER A 47 9.26 -12.05 -6.93
N SER A 48 8.95 -11.36 -5.85
CA SER A 48 9.80 -11.18 -4.67
C SER A 48 9.94 -12.50 -3.89
N ASP A 49 8.89 -13.32 -3.85
CA ASP A 49 8.98 -14.70 -3.33
C ASP A 49 9.83 -15.60 -4.23
N LEU A 50 9.64 -15.54 -5.56
CA LEU A 50 10.45 -16.35 -6.49
C LEU A 50 11.95 -16.03 -6.37
N ARG A 51 12.28 -14.75 -6.25
CA ARG A 51 13.65 -14.27 -6.01
C ARG A 51 14.20 -14.78 -4.70
N SER A 52 13.40 -14.75 -3.63
CA SER A 52 13.78 -15.30 -2.32
C SER A 52 13.94 -16.82 -2.36
N ALA A 53 13.20 -17.52 -3.21
CA ALA A 53 13.30 -18.95 -3.46
C ALA A 53 14.49 -19.34 -4.36
N GLY A 54 15.29 -18.37 -4.82
CA GLY A 54 16.56 -18.60 -5.54
C GLY A 54 16.58 -18.17 -7.00
N LEU A 55 15.49 -17.61 -7.54
CA LEU A 55 15.44 -17.16 -8.93
C LEU A 55 16.38 -15.96 -9.17
N SER A 56 17.22 -16.00 -10.20
CA SER A 56 18.09 -14.88 -10.57
C SER A 56 17.32 -13.72 -11.22
N MET A 57 17.92 -12.53 -11.29
CA MET A 57 17.30 -11.37 -11.95
C MET A 57 17.15 -11.61 -13.45
N ALA A 58 18.12 -12.31 -14.06
CA ALA A 58 18.09 -12.64 -15.48
C ALA A 58 16.96 -13.62 -15.80
N GLU A 59 16.77 -14.64 -14.96
CA GLU A 59 15.66 -15.59 -15.08
C GLU A 59 14.30 -14.91 -14.87
N LEU A 60 14.17 -14.04 -13.86
CA LEU A 60 12.95 -13.26 -13.66
C LEU A 60 12.65 -12.33 -14.85
N ALA A 61 13.66 -11.64 -15.38
CA ALA A 61 13.50 -10.80 -16.56
C ALA A 61 13.10 -11.61 -17.80
N PHE A 62 13.65 -12.82 -17.97
CA PHE A 62 13.21 -13.75 -19.01
C PHE A 62 11.76 -14.17 -18.81
N ALA A 63 11.35 -14.51 -17.58
CA ALA A 63 10.00 -14.94 -17.25
C ALA A 63 8.94 -13.83 -17.44
N ARG A 64 9.31 -12.56 -17.27
CA ARG A 64 8.45 -11.40 -17.53
C ARG A 64 8.34 -11.02 -19.01
N ASN A 65 9.21 -11.54 -19.89
CA ASN A 65 9.23 -11.12 -21.28
C ASN A 65 8.13 -11.80 -22.11
N HIS A 66 6.98 -11.15 -22.25
CA HIS A 66 5.82 -11.70 -22.98
C HIS A 66 6.05 -11.97 -24.48
N HIS A 67 7.17 -11.51 -25.05
CA HIS A 67 7.57 -11.88 -26.42
C HIS A 67 8.23 -13.26 -26.53
N LYS A 68 8.48 -13.95 -25.40
CA LYS A 68 9.00 -15.32 -25.37
C LYS A 68 7.88 -16.34 -25.15
N PRO A 69 8.01 -17.59 -25.63
CA PRO A 69 6.98 -18.61 -25.46
C PRO A 69 6.62 -18.81 -23.98
N LEU A 70 5.31 -18.83 -23.69
CA LEU A 70 4.76 -18.90 -22.33
C LEU A 70 5.33 -20.09 -21.53
N MET A 71 5.34 -21.28 -22.11
CA MET A 71 5.80 -22.49 -21.43
C MET A 71 7.32 -22.55 -21.24
N GLU A 72 8.12 -21.90 -22.10
CA GLU A 72 9.56 -21.78 -21.88
C GLU A 72 9.86 -20.87 -20.69
N ARG A 73 9.09 -19.79 -20.52
CA ARG A 73 9.19 -18.89 -19.36
C ARG A 73 8.73 -19.58 -18.08
N TRP A 74 7.65 -20.34 -18.13
CA TRP A 74 7.18 -21.13 -16.99
C TRP A 74 8.23 -22.13 -16.51
N ALA A 75 8.85 -22.88 -17.43
CA ALA A 75 9.86 -23.88 -17.09
C ALA A 75 11.04 -23.30 -16.29
N VAL A 76 11.37 -22.02 -16.48
CA VAL A 76 12.41 -21.31 -15.71
C VAL A 76 11.99 -21.03 -14.27
N ILE A 77 10.71 -20.75 -14.03
CA ILE A 77 10.21 -20.29 -12.72
C ILE A 77 9.47 -21.38 -11.94
N GLU A 78 9.06 -22.47 -12.57
CA GLU A 78 8.15 -23.48 -12.00
C GLU A 78 8.63 -23.98 -10.64
N GLN A 79 9.93 -24.32 -10.51
CA GLN A 79 10.46 -24.79 -9.24
C GLN A 79 10.36 -23.73 -8.13
N ALA A 80 10.76 -22.49 -8.41
CA ALA A 80 10.65 -21.38 -7.44
C ALA A 80 9.18 -21.06 -7.12
N TRP A 81 8.28 -21.23 -8.09
CA TRP A 81 6.84 -21.07 -7.91
C TRP A 81 6.29 -22.12 -6.96
N GLU A 82 6.63 -23.40 -7.14
CA GLU A 82 6.19 -24.47 -6.25
C GLU A 82 6.72 -24.31 -4.82
N HIS A 83 7.95 -23.81 -4.65
CA HIS A 83 8.47 -23.46 -3.33
C HIS A 83 7.68 -22.33 -2.66
N SER A 84 7.10 -21.43 -3.46
CA SER A 84 6.42 -20.22 -3.00
C SER A 84 4.88 -20.35 -2.98
N ARG A 85 4.31 -21.40 -3.59
CA ARG A 85 2.85 -21.54 -3.79
C ARG A 85 2.01 -21.37 -2.52
N HIS A 86 2.55 -21.79 -1.38
CA HIS A 86 1.85 -21.77 -0.10
C HIS A 86 2.12 -20.52 0.75
N THR A 87 2.98 -19.60 0.28
CA THR A 87 3.09 -18.25 0.86
C THR A 87 1.80 -17.48 0.63
N GLY A 88 1.64 -16.33 1.29
CA GLY A 88 0.42 -15.54 1.10
C GLY A 88 0.25 -15.05 -0.35
N TYR A 89 1.34 -14.71 -1.05
CA TYR A 89 1.27 -14.27 -2.46
C TYR A 89 0.85 -15.40 -3.41
N GLY A 90 1.45 -16.59 -3.27
CA GLY A 90 1.07 -17.75 -4.09
C GLY A 90 -0.39 -18.17 -3.86
N ARG A 91 -0.85 -18.16 -2.61
CA ARG A 91 -2.24 -18.45 -2.25
C ARG A 91 -3.21 -17.42 -2.81
N ALA A 92 -2.87 -16.13 -2.75
CA ALA A 92 -3.72 -15.06 -3.28
C ALA A 92 -3.93 -15.25 -4.79
N LEU A 93 -2.86 -15.46 -5.56
CA LEU A 93 -2.99 -15.71 -7.00
C LEU A 93 -3.80 -16.98 -7.31
N ASP A 94 -3.58 -18.08 -6.59
CA ASP A 94 -4.38 -19.30 -6.78
C ASP A 94 -5.87 -19.07 -6.45
N LEU A 95 -6.21 -18.23 -5.47
CA LEU A 95 -7.60 -17.86 -5.15
C LEU A 95 -8.22 -16.97 -6.24
N SER A 96 -7.47 -15.97 -6.72
CA SER A 96 -7.87 -15.11 -7.84
C SER A 96 -8.19 -15.94 -9.08
N VAL A 97 -7.28 -16.83 -9.48
CA VAL A 97 -7.46 -17.64 -10.68
C VAL A 97 -8.67 -18.55 -10.59
N ARG A 98 -8.87 -19.21 -9.45
CA ARG A 98 -10.04 -20.07 -9.23
C ARG A 98 -11.34 -19.28 -9.32
N ARG A 99 -11.40 -18.09 -8.74
CA ARG A 99 -12.64 -17.30 -8.74
C ARG A 99 -12.93 -16.65 -10.09
N LEU A 100 -11.92 -16.02 -10.68
CA LEU A 100 -12.09 -15.17 -11.85
C LEU A 100 -12.18 -15.97 -13.15
N TYR A 101 -11.50 -17.12 -13.20
CA TYR A 101 -11.39 -17.93 -14.42
C TYR A 101 -11.92 -19.36 -14.27
N GLY A 102 -12.22 -19.82 -13.06
CA GLY A 102 -12.69 -21.20 -12.83
C GLY A 102 -11.59 -22.26 -13.01
N ILE A 103 -10.32 -21.84 -12.98
CA ILE A 103 -9.16 -22.69 -13.23
C ILE A 103 -8.49 -23.05 -11.90
N ASP A 104 -8.00 -24.29 -11.72
CA ASP A 104 -7.34 -24.70 -10.47
C ASP A 104 -5.91 -24.16 -10.34
N GLY A 105 -5.82 -22.86 -10.07
CA GLY A 105 -4.57 -22.17 -9.75
C GLY A 105 -3.60 -22.03 -10.93
N VAL A 106 -2.46 -21.40 -10.64
CA VAL A 106 -1.39 -21.17 -11.61
C VAL A 106 -0.46 -22.37 -11.61
N ARG A 107 -0.51 -23.24 -12.62
CA ARG A 107 0.31 -24.46 -12.73
C ARG A 107 0.77 -24.65 -14.17
N GLY A 108 1.85 -25.41 -14.39
CA GLY A 108 2.27 -25.77 -15.75
C GLY A 108 1.16 -26.44 -16.55
N ALA A 109 0.34 -27.28 -15.90
CA ALA A 109 -0.78 -27.97 -16.54
C ALA A 109 -1.99 -27.07 -16.86
N THR A 110 -2.12 -25.91 -16.22
CA THR A 110 -3.26 -24.99 -16.39
C THR A 110 -2.86 -23.67 -17.06
N LEU A 111 -1.56 -23.41 -17.27
CA LEU A 111 -1.06 -22.09 -17.61
C LEU A 111 -1.54 -21.60 -18.98
N GLU A 112 -1.59 -22.46 -20.00
CA GLU A 112 -2.06 -22.06 -21.34
C GLU A 112 -3.56 -21.74 -21.35
N GLU A 113 -4.37 -22.53 -20.62
CA GLU A 113 -5.80 -22.26 -20.44
C GLU A 113 -6.01 -20.95 -19.67
N LEU A 114 -5.22 -20.74 -18.62
CA LEU A 114 -5.24 -19.53 -17.81
C LEU A 114 -4.88 -18.31 -18.64
N ASP A 115 -3.80 -18.36 -19.42
CA ASP A 115 -3.40 -17.24 -20.28
C ASP A 115 -4.50 -16.94 -21.31
N ALA A 116 -5.09 -17.95 -21.94
CA ALA A 116 -6.19 -17.73 -22.88
C ALA A 116 -7.44 -17.08 -22.22
N ALA A 117 -7.73 -17.40 -20.95
CA ALA A 117 -8.81 -16.76 -20.19
C ALA A 117 -8.44 -15.33 -19.75
N PHE A 118 -7.20 -15.14 -19.32
CA PHE A 118 -6.61 -13.86 -18.95
C PHE A 118 -6.65 -12.86 -20.11
N GLN A 119 -6.20 -13.26 -21.31
CA GLN A 119 -6.22 -12.41 -22.51
C GLN A 119 -7.63 -11.90 -22.84
N LYS A 120 -8.66 -12.74 -22.64
CA LYS A 120 -10.07 -12.34 -22.83
C LYS A 120 -10.53 -11.32 -21.78
N SER A 121 -9.92 -11.32 -20.60
CA SER A 121 -10.21 -10.37 -19.52
C SER A 121 -9.65 -8.96 -19.76
N LEU A 122 -8.73 -8.79 -20.72
CA LEU A 122 -8.15 -7.48 -21.05
C LEU A 122 -9.14 -6.54 -21.74
N GLN A 123 -10.37 -6.99 -22.02
CA GLN A 123 -11.44 -6.14 -22.52
C GLN A 123 -12.01 -5.24 -21.40
N PRO A 124 -12.57 -4.06 -21.76
CA PRO A 124 -13.19 -3.15 -20.78
C PRO A 124 -14.28 -3.82 -19.92
N GLY A 125 -14.43 -3.35 -18.67
CA GLY A 125 -15.40 -3.84 -17.70
C GLY A 125 -14.82 -4.77 -16.62
N THR A 126 -13.53 -5.04 -16.64
CA THR A 126 -12.82 -5.82 -15.63
C THR A 126 -12.79 -5.12 -14.27
N TYR A 127 -12.65 -3.79 -14.20
CA TYR A 127 -12.73 -3.08 -12.92
C TYR A 127 -14.10 -3.25 -12.25
N GLN A 128 -15.19 -3.07 -13.01
CA GLN A 128 -16.54 -3.31 -12.50
C GLN A 128 -16.70 -4.77 -12.04
N ARG A 129 -16.36 -5.73 -12.90
CA ARG A 129 -16.52 -7.17 -12.61
C ARG A 129 -15.71 -7.61 -11.40
N VAL A 130 -14.45 -7.19 -11.29
CA VAL A 130 -13.55 -7.63 -10.22
C VAL A 130 -13.76 -6.81 -8.97
N LEU A 131 -13.57 -5.49 -9.01
CA LEU A 131 -13.59 -4.64 -7.83
C LEU A 131 -14.98 -4.51 -7.21
N LYS A 132 -16.03 -4.31 -8.03
CA LYS A 132 -17.40 -4.14 -7.52
C LYS A 132 -18.14 -5.46 -7.39
N ASP A 133 -18.31 -6.19 -8.49
CA ASP A 133 -19.25 -7.32 -8.51
C ASP A 133 -18.71 -8.53 -7.75
N THR A 134 -17.39 -8.78 -7.85
CA THR A 134 -16.75 -9.93 -7.21
C THR A 134 -16.22 -9.61 -5.82
N CYS A 135 -15.43 -8.54 -5.66
CA CYS A 135 -14.84 -8.16 -4.39
C CYS A 135 -15.83 -7.40 -3.49
N ARG A 136 -16.84 -6.71 -4.04
CA ARG A 136 -17.69 -5.78 -3.28
C ARG A 136 -16.86 -4.68 -2.61
N ILE A 137 -15.93 -4.07 -3.34
CA ILE A 137 -15.21 -2.88 -2.88
C ILE A 137 -16.07 -1.67 -3.20
N ALA A 138 -16.49 -0.94 -2.17
CA ALA A 138 -17.26 0.29 -2.31
C ALA A 138 -16.41 1.38 -2.98
N ILE A 139 -15.16 1.55 -2.53
CA ILE A 139 -14.19 2.51 -3.05
C ILE A 139 -12.78 2.09 -2.61
N SER A 140 -11.77 2.35 -3.44
CA SER A 140 -10.34 2.17 -3.11
C SER A 140 -9.65 3.53 -3.00
N LEU A 141 -8.76 3.68 -2.03
CA LEU A 141 -7.87 4.84 -1.98
C LEU A 141 -6.68 4.63 -2.91
N LEU A 142 -6.52 5.49 -3.91
CA LEU A 142 -5.55 5.29 -4.98
C LEU A 142 -4.26 6.10 -4.74
N ASP A 143 -3.15 5.39 -4.59
CA ASP A 143 -1.81 5.96 -4.55
C ASP A 143 -1.13 5.81 -5.91
N ASN A 144 -1.31 6.84 -6.73
CA ASN A 144 -0.97 6.79 -8.15
C ASN A 144 0.49 7.18 -8.45
N VAL A 145 1.43 6.47 -7.83
CA VAL A 145 2.88 6.67 -8.02
C VAL A 145 3.40 6.05 -9.31
N LEU A 146 2.68 5.07 -9.86
CA LEU A 146 3.06 4.44 -11.12
C LEU A 146 2.75 5.41 -12.28
N GLU A 147 3.77 5.66 -13.11
CA GLU A 147 3.78 6.68 -14.16
C GLU A 147 2.51 6.72 -15.02
N GLY A 148 2.00 7.93 -15.31
CA GLY A 148 1.13 8.17 -16.48
C GLY A 148 -0.34 8.52 -16.24
N SER A 149 -0.89 8.50 -15.02
CA SER A 149 -2.31 8.81 -14.84
C SER A 149 -2.57 9.96 -13.86
N GLY A 150 -2.69 11.18 -14.39
CA GLY A 150 -3.31 12.28 -13.63
C GLY A 150 -4.83 12.10 -13.46
N ALA A 151 -5.42 11.17 -14.21
CA ALA A 151 -6.84 10.85 -14.16
C ALA A 151 -7.06 9.56 -13.37
N TRP A 152 -8.12 9.53 -12.59
CA TRP A 152 -8.67 8.30 -12.02
C TRP A 152 -10.16 8.25 -12.28
N ASP A 153 -10.73 7.06 -12.30
CA ASP A 153 -12.17 6.89 -12.36
C ASP A 153 -12.77 7.01 -10.94
N PRO A 154 -13.55 8.08 -10.65
CA PRO A 154 -14.13 8.30 -9.34
C PRO A 154 -15.19 7.25 -8.95
N ALA A 155 -15.63 6.40 -9.88
CA ALA A 155 -16.48 5.25 -9.55
C ALA A 155 -15.72 4.18 -8.76
N PHE A 156 -14.39 4.10 -8.91
CA PHE A 156 -13.54 3.09 -8.27
C PHE A 156 -12.60 3.69 -7.22
N PHE A 157 -12.14 4.92 -7.43
CA PHE A 157 -11.02 5.47 -6.69
C PHE A 157 -11.27 6.84 -6.06
N VAL A 158 -10.63 7.06 -4.92
CA VAL A 158 -10.43 8.37 -4.30
C VAL A 158 -8.91 8.55 -4.09
N PRO A 159 -8.30 9.67 -4.52
CA PRO A 159 -6.85 9.76 -4.54
C PRO A 159 -6.25 9.95 -3.14
N VAL A 160 -5.02 9.50 -2.97
CA VAL A 160 -4.09 9.94 -1.91
C VAL A 160 -2.92 10.67 -2.55
N VAL A 161 -2.31 11.59 -1.81
CA VAL A 161 -1.19 12.39 -2.34
C VAL A 161 0.13 12.01 -1.70
N ARG A 162 1.18 11.91 -2.51
CA ARG A 162 2.55 11.83 -2.03
C ARG A 162 3.25 13.16 -2.12
N LEU A 163 4.01 13.47 -1.07
CA LEU A 163 4.94 14.60 -1.02
C LEU A 163 6.38 14.10 -0.84
N ASP A 164 6.61 12.80 -1.02
CA ASP A 164 7.90 12.13 -0.87
C ASP A 164 8.99 12.80 -1.73
N ASP A 165 8.66 13.22 -2.95
CA ASP A 165 9.60 13.88 -3.87
C ASP A 165 10.06 15.26 -3.38
N TYR A 166 9.23 15.96 -2.61
CA TYR A 166 9.62 17.23 -1.96
C TYR A 166 10.53 16.97 -0.75
N ILE A 167 10.32 15.86 -0.04
CA ILE A 167 11.11 15.48 1.14
C ILE A 167 12.47 14.89 0.73
N TRP A 168 12.50 14.08 -0.33
CA TRP A 168 13.69 13.44 -0.86
C TRP A 168 13.77 13.53 -2.40
N PRO A 169 14.18 14.69 -2.95
CA PRO A 169 14.48 14.84 -4.37
C PRO A 169 15.89 14.28 -4.66
N ARG A 170 15.98 12.99 -4.99
CA ARG A 170 17.28 12.25 -5.08
C ARG A 170 18.11 12.51 -6.34
N SER A 171 17.61 13.35 -7.25
CA SER A 171 18.31 13.73 -8.47
C SER A 171 17.91 15.13 -8.91
N LEU A 172 18.73 15.75 -9.76
CA LEU A 172 18.41 17.08 -10.30
C LEU A 172 17.11 17.03 -11.13
N GLN A 173 16.85 15.93 -11.84
CA GLN A 173 15.60 15.74 -12.59
C GLN A 173 14.36 15.79 -11.68
N MET A 174 14.45 15.24 -10.46
CA MET A 174 13.37 15.32 -9.48
C MET A 174 13.19 16.73 -8.91
N VAL A 175 14.30 17.43 -8.62
CA VAL A 175 14.25 18.85 -8.23
C VAL A 175 13.56 19.66 -9.34
N GLU A 176 13.95 19.44 -10.59
CA GLU A 176 13.35 20.13 -11.74
C GLU A 176 11.90 19.72 -11.98
N ALA A 177 11.49 18.50 -11.62
CA ALA A 177 10.08 18.09 -11.65
C ALA A 177 9.26 18.88 -10.63
N CYS A 178 9.77 19.03 -9.40
CA CYS A 178 9.14 19.87 -8.37
C CYS A 178 9.06 21.34 -8.83
N GLU A 179 10.10 21.87 -9.47
CA GLU A 179 10.12 23.23 -10.02
C GLU A 179 9.13 23.43 -11.17
N ARG A 180 9.01 22.45 -12.08
CA ARG A 180 8.02 22.49 -13.16
C ARG A 180 6.60 22.50 -12.61
N GLU A 181 6.34 21.71 -11.57
CA GLU A 181 5.05 21.67 -10.90
C GLU A 181 4.75 22.99 -10.16
N ALA A 182 5.73 23.55 -9.46
CA ALA A 182 5.63 24.84 -8.77
C ALA A 182 5.53 26.04 -9.73
N GLY A 183 6.02 25.89 -10.97
CA GLY A 183 6.08 26.97 -11.96
C GLY A 183 7.22 27.97 -11.74
N HIS A 184 8.11 27.73 -10.78
CA HIS A 184 9.30 28.55 -10.52
C HIS A 184 10.45 27.69 -9.98
N ARG A 185 11.65 28.29 -9.90
CA ARG A 185 12.83 27.63 -9.30
C ARG A 185 12.71 27.59 -7.78
N LEU A 186 13.10 26.48 -7.17
CA LEU A 186 13.08 26.26 -5.71
C LEU A 186 14.49 26.48 -5.16
N ARG A 187 14.77 27.66 -4.61
CA ARG A 187 16.13 28.10 -4.22
C ARG A 187 16.33 28.18 -2.71
N THR A 188 15.26 28.38 -1.95
CA THR A 188 15.26 28.57 -0.49
C THR A 188 14.33 27.55 0.15
N LEU A 189 14.45 27.31 1.46
CA LEU A 189 13.49 26.45 2.15
C LEU A 189 12.06 26.97 2.04
N ASP A 190 11.87 28.29 2.00
CA ASP A 190 10.56 28.91 1.83
C ASP A 190 9.98 28.57 0.44
N ASP A 191 10.76 28.63 -0.64
CA ASP A 191 10.29 28.22 -1.97
C ASP A 191 9.81 26.75 -1.96
N TRP A 192 10.58 25.87 -1.32
CA TRP A 192 10.23 24.45 -1.18
C TRP A 192 8.98 24.24 -0.33
N ALA A 193 8.85 24.96 0.78
CA ALA A 193 7.70 24.90 1.66
C ALA A 193 6.42 25.40 0.95
N GLU A 194 6.51 26.48 0.19
CA GLU A 194 5.42 27.04 -0.61
C GLU A 194 5.00 26.06 -1.72
N ALA A 195 5.96 25.51 -2.46
CA ALA A 195 5.67 24.52 -3.50
C ALA A 195 5.00 23.24 -2.93
N CYS A 196 5.52 22.74 -1.80
CA CYS A 196 4.93 21.60 -1.10
C CYS A 196 3.49 21.90 -0.60
N THR A 197 3.27 23.12 -0.10
CA THR A 197 1.94 23.59 0.31
C THR A 197 0.97 23.62 -0.88
N ALA A 198 1.38 24.26 -1.98
CA ALA A 198 0.58 24.37 -3.19
C ALA A 198 0.23 22.99 -3.78
N ARG A 199 1.19 22.04 -3.74
CA ARG A 199 0.96 20.66 -4.19
C ARG A 199 -0.14 19.96 -3.38
N LEU A 200 -0.09 20.08 -2.06
CA LEU A 200 -1.09 19.48 -1.17
C LEU A 200 -2.46 20.14 -1.35
N GLU A 201 -2.51 21.47 -1.41
CA GLU A 201 -3.75 22.22 -1.63
C GLU A 201 -4.42 21.85 -2.96
N LYS A 202 -3.62 21.73 -4.03
CA LYS A 202 -4.09 21.24 -5.32
C LYS A 202 -4.66 19.83 -5.21
N ALA A 203 -3.93 18.90 -4.59
CA ALA A 203 -4.39 17.52 -4.41
C ALA A 203 -5.71 17.47 -3.65
N ARG A 204 -5.84 18.28 -2.59
CA ARG A 204 -7.05 18.37 -1.78
C ARG A 204 -8.23 18.91 -2.59
N ALA A 205 -8.01 19.94 -3.41
CA ALA A 205 -9.02 20.47 -4.31
C ALA A 205 -9.46 19.44 -5.37
N GLU A 206 -8.55 18.56 -5.77
CA GLU A 206 -8.81 17.43 -6.66
C GLU A 206 -9.48 16.24 -5.96
N GLY A 207 -9.64 16.29 -4.63
CA GLY A 207 -10.37 15.28 -3.85
C GLY A 207 -9.49 14.34 -3.02
N ALA A 208 -8.19 14.61 -2.88
CA ALA A 208 -7.31 13.79 -2.05
C ALA A 208 -7.74 13.76 -0.59
N VAL A 209 -7.77 12.56 -0.01
CA VAL A 209 -8.27 12.32 1.36
C VAL A 209 -7.18 12.07 2.38
N ALA A 210 -5.99 11.65 1.95
CA ALA A 210 -4.85 11.38 2.82
C ALA A 210 -3.53 11.74 2.15
N ILE A 211 -2.48 11.87 2.98
CA ILE A 211 -1.09 11.97 2.54
C ILE A 211 -0.45 10.61 2.74
N LYS A 212 0.22 10.06 1.71
CA LYS A 212 1.00 8.84 1.81
C LYS A 212 2.49 9.17 1.91
N VAL A 213 3.16 8.51 2.85
CA VAL A 213 4.61 8.55 3.06
C VAL A 213 5.18 7.15 2.87
N GLY A 214 5.91 6.95 1.77
CA GLY A 214 6.63 5.70 1.47
C GLY A 214 8.13 5.78 1.71
N LEU A 215 8.61 6.82 2.38
CA LEU A 215 10.06 7.10 2.55
C LEU A 215 10.84 6.03 3.31
N ALA A 216 10.17 5.07 3.96
CA ALA A 216 10.80 3.95 4.65
C ALA A 216 11.66 3.07 3.72
N TYR A 217 11.36 3.09 2.41
CA TYR A 217 12.19 2.41 1.40
C TYR A 217 13.56 3.07 1.19
N GLN A 218 13.70 4.36 1.50
CA GLN A 218 14.90 5.13 1.19
C GLN A 218 15.65 5.57 2.47
N ARG A 219 14.94 5.87 3.56
CA ARG A 219 15.50 6.36 4.85
C ARG A 219 14.83 5.70 6.03
N SER A 220 15.52 5.80 7.17
CA SER A 220 14.91 5.72 8.48
C SER A 220 13.74 6.71 8.66
N LEU A 221 12.65 6.21 9.25
CA LEU A 221 11.50 7.00 9.71
C LEU A 221 11.81 7.91 10.92
N ALA A 222 13.06 7.97 11.37
CA ALA A 222 13.51 8.92 12.38
C ALA A 222 13.63 10.34 11.78
N PHE A 223 12.54 11.11 11.86
CA PHE A 223 12.54 12.53 11.50
C PHE A 223 12.83 13.38 12.74
N GLY A 224 14.10 13.70 12.97
CA GLY A 224 14.50 14.66 14.01
C GLY A 224 14.14 16.08 13.63
N ARG A 225 14.19 17.03 14.57
CA ARG A 225 13.81 18.44 14.32
C ARG A 225 15.04 19.36 14.18
N PRO A 226 15.55 19.61 12.96
CA PRO A 226 16.72 20.48 12.75
C PRO A 226 16.35 21.95 12.88
N ALA A 227 17.35 22.79 13.17
CA ALA A 227 17.20 24.24 13.05
C ALA A 227 17.16 24.65 11.56
N SER A 228 16.41 25.70 11.22
CA SER A 228 16.23 26.13 9.82
C SER A 228 17.56 26.43 9.11
N ASN A 229 18.56 26.98 9.80
CA ASN A 229 19.87 27.25 9.20
C ASN A 229 20.60 25.95 8.78
N GLN A 230 20.47 24.86 9.54
CA GLN A 230 21.06 23.57 9.17
C GLN A 230 20.36 22.94 7.97
N ALA A 231 19.06 23.16 7.84
CA ALA A 231 18.29 22.73 6.68
C ALA A 231 18.61 23.59 5.43
N GLU A 232 18.84 24.90 5.59
CA GLU A 232 19.28 25.79 4.50
C GLU A 232 20.68 25.43 3.98
N GLU A 233 21.61 25.12 4.88
CA GLU A 233 22.94 24.61 4.53
C GLU A 233 22.84 23.29 3.73
N SER A 234 21.95 22.40 4.16
CA SER A 234 21.67 21.12 3.48
C SER A 234 21.05 21.32 2.10
N LEU A 235 20.11 22.26 1.97
CA LEU A 235 19.52 22.63 0.68
C LEU A 235 20.57 23.22 -0.26
N SER A 236 21.44 24.10 0.25
CA SER A 236 22.52 24.70 -0.54
C SER A 236 23.46 23.64 -1.11
N ALA A 237 23.81 22.62 -0.31
CA ALA A 237 24.61 21.49 -0.77
C ALA A 237 23.89 20.65 -1.84
N LEU A 238 22.59 20.42 -1.68
CA LEU A 238 21.75 19.73 -2.66
C LEU A 238 21.72 20.49 -4.00
N LEU A 239 21.47 21.80 -3.96
CA LEU A 239 21.36 22.64 -5.15
C LEU A 239 22.71 22.86 -5.85
N ALA A 240 23.84 22.61 -5.18
CA ALA A 240 25.16 22.65 -5.81
C ALA A 240 25.30 21.62 -6.96
N ALA A 241 24.45 20.59 -6.99
CA ALA A 241 24.37 19.65 -8.11
C ALA A 241 24.01 20.33 -9.44
N ARG A 242 23.44 21.55 -9.43
CA ARG A 242 23.22 22.35 -10.65
C ARG A 242 24.51 22.77 -11.37
N HIS A 243 25.65 22.67 -10.70
CA HIS A 243 26.95 22.94 -11.29
C HIS A 243 27.54 21.72 -12.02
N TRP A 244 26.84 20.58 -11.99
CA TRP A 244 27.22 19.41 -12.76
C TRP A 244 26.82 19.58 -14.24
N PRO A 245 27.50 18.88 -15.16
CA PRO A 245 27.08 18.85 -16.56
C PRO A 245 25.66 18.30 -16.69
N ASP A 246 24.89 18.84 -17.63
CA ASP A 246 23.48 18.50 -17.87
C ASP A 246 23.25 17.06 -18.39
N TRP A 247 24.30 16.42 -18.88
CA TRP A 247 24.31 15.01 -19.29
C TRP A 247 24.65 14.03 -18.15
N ASP A 248 24.83 14.52 -16.93
CA ASP A 248 25.32 13.73 -15.79
C ASP A 248 24.19 13.42 -14.80
N GLU A 249 23.62 12.22 -14.90
CA GLU A 249 22.47 11.77 -14.09
C GLU A 249 22.87 11.24 -12.70
N ARG A 250 23.81 11.92 -12.03
CA ARG A 250 24.29 11.47 -10.73
C ARG A 250 23.20 11.58 -9.66
N PRO A 251 23.09 10.56 -8.77
CA PRO A 251 22.34 10.71 -7.54
C PRO A 251 22.87 11.89 -6.72
N ILE A 252 21.95 12.66 -6.13
CA ILE A 252 22.28 13.70 -5.16
C ILE A 252 22.07 13.14 -3.77
N GLU A 253 23.05 13.36 -2.90
CA GLU A 253 22.89 13.11 -1.47
C GLU A 253 21.94 14.16 -0.90
N VAL A 254 20.75 13.72 -0.48
CA VAL A 254 19.79 14.59 0.20
C VAL A 254 20.11 14.52 1.69
N ALA A 255 20.67 15.57 2.26
CA ALA A 255 21.06 15.55 3.68
C ALA A 255 19.84 15.50 4.62
N GLN A 256 19.96 14.75 5.73
CA GLN A 256 18.84 14.47 6.65
C GLN A 256 18.17 15.74 7.19
N ASN A 257 18.92 16.82 7.46
CA ASN A 257 18.34 18.05 8.00
C ASN A 257 17.34 18.69 7.02
N TYR A 258 17.63 18.68 5.71
CA TYR A 258 16.66 19.14 4.71
C TYR A 258 15.40 18.28 4.73
N GLN A 259 15.57 16.95 4.61
CA GLN A 259 14.45 16.00 4.54
C GLN A 259 13.54 16.12 5.78
N ASN A 260 14.16 16.20 6.95
CA ASN A 260 13.47 16.31 8.21
C ASN A 260 12.68 17.62 8.31
N TRP A 261 13.29 18.74 7.91
CA TRP A 261 12.62 20.03 7.94
C TRP A 261 11.36 20.04 7.05
N ILE A 262 11.46 19.50 5.82
CA ILE A 262 10.30 19.40 4.92
C ILE A 262 9.25 18.45 5.47
N MET A 263 9.63 17.32 6.09
CA MET A 263 8.65 16.42 6.73
C MET A 263 7.89 17.13 7.86
N HIS A 264 8.58 17.90 8.70
CA HIS A 264 7.92 18.70 9.74
C HIS A 264 6.94 19.74 9.16
N HIS A 265 7.26 20.32 8.00
CA HIS A 265 6.36 21.20 7.27
C HIS A 265 5.13 20.45 6.75
N VAL A 266 5.32 19.27 6.14
CA VAL A 266 4.23 18.39 5.68
C VAL A 266 3.29 18.00 6.82
N LEU A 267 3.81 17.62 7.98
CA LEU A 267 2.99 17.30 9.15
C LEU A 267 2.23 18.51 9.69
N GLY A 268 2.86 19.70 9.65
CA GLY A 268 2.19 20.95 9.98
C GLY A 268 1.03 21.26 9.03
N LEU A 269 1.18 20.96 7.74
CA LEU A 269 0.10 21.08 6.75
C LEU A 269 -1.01 20.04 6.98
N ALA A 270 -0.64 18.78 7.22
CA ALA A 270 -1.58 17.70 7.52
C ALA A 270 -2.49 18.06 8.71
N ALA A 271 -1.89 18.59 9.79
CA ALA A 271 -2.61 19.06 10.97
C ALA A 271 -3.61 20.17 10.63
N ARG A 272 -3.19 21.19 9.87
CA ARG A 272 -4.06 22.32 9.49
C ARG A 272 -5.23 21.90 8.60
N GLN A 273 -5.02 20.92 7.72
CA GLN A 273 -6.03 20.45 6.78
C GLN A 273 -6.86 19.28 7.30
N GLY A 274 -6.52 18.74 8.48
CA GLY A 274 -7.16 17.55 9.05
C GLY A 274 -7.00 16.31 8.16
N MET A 275 -5.90 16.21 7.41
CA MET A 275 -5.63 15.07 6.52
C MET A 275 -4.85 13.99 7.27
N PRO A 276 -5.33 12.74 7.31
CA PRO A 276 -4.57 11.62 7.82
C PRO A 276 -3.28 11.40 7.02
N VAL A 277 -2.26 10.88 7.69
CA VAL A 277 -0.96 10.55 7.10
C VAL A 277 -0.74 9.04 7.18
N GLN A 278 -0.81 8.38 6.02
CA GLN A 278 -0.52 6.97 5.84
C GLN A 278 0.99 6.77 5.78
N ILE A 279 1.56 5.95 6.66
CA ILE A 279 3.01 5.71 6.73
C ILE A 279 3.30 4.24 6.50
N HIS A 280 4.17 3.97 5.53
CA HIS A 280 4.71 2.63 5.30
C HIS A 280 5.57 2.19 6.51
N THR A 281 5.20 1.09 7.17
CA THR A 281 5.98 0.51 8.29
C THR A 281 6.17 -0.99 8.11
N GLY A 282 7.21 -1.56 8.72
CA GLY A 282 7.51 -2.99 8.60
C GLY A 282 8.06 -3.41 7.24
N LEU A 283 7.63 -4.58 6.75
CA LEU A 283 8.14 -5.21 5.53
C LEU A 283 8.14 -4.23 4.35
N LEU A 284 9.19 -4.30 3.53
CA LEU A 284 9.37 -3.50 2.33
C LEU A 284 9.28 -4.45 1.13
N GLU A 285 8.48 -4.09 0.14
CA GLU A 285 8.30 -4.83 -1.10
C GLU A 285 9.64 -4.97 -1.86
N GLY A 286 9.79 -6.09 -2.57
CA GLY A 286 11.02 -6.44 -3.28
C GLY A 286 11.95 -7.33 -2.45
N ASN A 287 13.23 -7.38 -2.86
CA ASN A 287 14.26 -8.15 -2.18
C ASN A 287 15.41 -7.24 -1.75
N GLY A 288 15.66 -7.15 -0.44
CA GLY A 288 16.70 -6.32 0.17
C GLY A 288 16.13 -5.23 1.06
N ASN A 289 16.87 -4.13 1.19
CA ASN A 289 16.56 -2.99 2.06
C ASN A 289 16.84 -3.20 3.57
N LEU A 290 16.72 -2.12 4.35
CA LEU A 290 16.97 -2.09 5.79
C LEU A 290 15.66 -2.04 6.56
N ILE A 291 15.22 -3.17 7.13
CA ILE A 291 13.96 -3.24 7.89
C ILE A 291 13.92 -2.28 9.10
N ALA A 292 15.09 -1.95 9.67
CA ALA A 292 15.16 -0.98 10.76
C ALA A 292 14.74 0.44 10.33
N ASN A 293 14.75 0.74 9.02
CA ASN A 293 14.27 2.02 8.53
C ASN A 293 12.76 2.20 8.71
N SER A 294 12.00 1.10 8.67
CA SER A 294 10.55 1.06 8.74
C SER A 294 10.02 0.69 10.13
N ASP A 295 10.88 0.72 11.16
CA ASP A 295 10.50 0.50 12.55
C ASP A 295 9.55 1.63 13.03
N PRO A 296 8.30 1.30 13.43
CA PRO A 296 7.31 2.30 13.80
C PRO A 296 7.64 3.04 15.11
N THR A 297 8.55 2.53 15.95
CA THR A 297 8.98 3.25 17.17
C THR A 297 9.69 4.56 16.86
N LEU A 298 10.29 4.67 15.67
CA LEU A 298 11.01 5.86 15.22
C LEU A 298 10.08 7.07 15.03
N LEU A 299 8.78 6.82 14.84
CA LEU A 299 7.76 7.85 14.67
C LEU A 299 7.22 8.39 16.01
N ASN A 300 7.57 7.78 17.14
CA ASN A 300 7.09 8.17 18.46
C ASN A 300 7.27 9.68 18.79
N PRO A 301 8.41 10.33 18.46
CA PRO A 301 8.55 11.77 18.62
C PRO A 301 7.52 12.59 17.83
N LEU A 302 7.18 12.15 16.61
CA LEU A 302 6.21 12.85 15.76
C LEU A 302 4.79 12.75 16.30
N PHE A 303 4.41 11.60 16.88
CA PHE A 303 3.09 11.44 17.49
C PHE A 303 2.86 12.42 18.64
N LEU A 304 3.91 12.66 19.44
CA LEU A 304 3.90 13.62 20.55
C LEU A 304 3.87 15.08 20.06
N GLU A 305 4.62 15.38 19.00
CA GLU A 305 4.75 16.74 18.48
C GLU A 305 3.54 17.19 17.65
N TYR A 306 2.86 16.26 16.99
CA TYR A 306 1.71 16.51 16.12
C TYR A 306 0.45 15.77 16.61
N PRO A 307 -0.09 16.11 17.79
CA PRO A 307 -1.26 15.42 18.36
C PRO A 307 -2.53 15.57 17.50
N ASP A 308 -2.58 16.60 16.65
CA ASP A 308 -3.71 16.88 15.75
C ASP A 308 -3.62 16.17 14.39
N VAL A 309 -2.54 15.42 14.13
CA VAL A 309 -2.38 14.60 12.92
C VAL A 309 -2.79 13.17 13.24
N ASN A 310 -3.73 12.62 12.48
CA ASN A 310 -4.02 11.18 12.51
C ASN A 310 -2.97 10.42 11.70
N PHE A 311 -2.13 9.65 12.37
CA PHE A 311 -1.12 8.79 11.76
C PHE A 311 -1.70 7.40 11.54
N ASP A 312 -1.69 6.94 10.29
CA ASP A 312 -2.21 5.64 9.90
C ASP A 312 -1.06 4.71 9.50
N LEU A 313 -0.77 3.71 10.34
CA LEU A 313 0.43 2.90 10.24
C LEU A 313 0.14 1.57 9.52
N PHE A 314 0.77 1.39 8.38
CA PHE A 314 0.44 0.31 7.44
C PHE A 314 1.09 -1.04 7.78
N HIS A 315 0.57 -2.07 7.10
CA HIS A 315 1.18 -3.39 6.93
C HIS A 315 1.39 -4.15 8.21
N ILE A 316 0.53 -3.89 9.20
CA ILE A 316 0.65 -4.37 10.58
C ILE A 316 2.04 -4.11 11.18
N GLY A 317 2.82 -3.21 10.57
CA GLY A 317 4.23 -3.01 10.86
C GLY A 317 5.07 -4.27 10.74
N TYR A 318 4.69 -5.31 10.00
CA TYR A 318 5.31 -6.64 10.07
C TYR A 318 6.86 -6.60 10.04
N PRO A 319 7.58 -7.14 11.05
CA PRO A 319 7.13 -7.98 12.17
C PRO A 319 6.86 -7.23 13.49
N TYR A 320 6.67 -5.91 13.46
CA TYR A 320 6.45 -5.00 14.59
C TYR A 320 4.97 -4.91 15.06
N GLN A 321 4.10 -5.88 14.74
CA GLN A 321 2.66 -5.80 15.08
C GLN A 321 2.36 -5.58 16.58
N HIS A 322 3.21 -6.12 17.48
CA HIS A 322 3.09 -5.90 18.93
C HIS A 322 3.50 -4.48 19.35
N VAL A 323 4.42 -3.87 18.61
CA VAL A 323 4.79 -2.46 18.80
C VAL A 323 3.65 -1.56 18.37
N LEU A 324 3.01 -1.84 17.23
CA LEU A 324 1.82 -1.09 16.79
C LEU A 324 0.69 -1.15 17.82
N SER A 325 0.45 -2.33 18.42
CA SER A 325 -0.48 -2.53 19.54
C SER A 325 -0.24 -1.51 20.66
N ALA A 326 1.01 -1.37 21.11
CA ALA A 326 1.39 -0.43 22.16
C ALA A 326 1.24 1.04 21.72
N LEU A 327 1.72 1.39 20.52
CA LEU A 327 1.65 2.76 20.00
C LEU A 327 0.19 3.22 19.82
N ALA A 328 -0.66 2.41 19.21
CA ALA A 328 -2.08 2.73 19.02
C ALA A 328 -2.85 2.78 20.35
N LYS A 329 -2.39 2.08 21.39
CA LYS A 329 -2.95 2.19 22.74
C LYS A 329 -2.50 3.46 23.48
N MET A 330 -1.24 3.85 23.31
CA MET A 330 -0.65 5.00 23.98
C MET A 330 -1.08 6.35 23.40
N PHE A 331 -1.25 6.42 22.08
CA PHE A 331 -1.45 7.68 21.37
C PHE A 331 -2.85 7.78 20.76
N PRO A 332 -3.68 8.77 21.12
CA PRO A 332 -5.02 8.94 20.55
C PRO A 332 -5.03 9.06 19.02
N ASN A 333 -3.96 9.61 18.45
CA ASN A 333 -3.81 9.96 17.05
C ASN A 333 -3.07 8.91 16.21
N VAL A 334 -2.81 7.71 16.73
CA VAL A 334 -2.15 6.60 16.00
C VAL A 334 -3.14 5.49 15.67
N TYR A 335 -3.32 5.18 14.39
CA TYR A 335 -4.21 4.17 13.83
C TYR A 335 -3.39 3.03 13.22
N ILE A 336 -4.02 1.86 13.13
CA ILE A 336 -3.42 0.65 12.58
C ILE A 336 -4.16 0.29 11.29
N ASP A 337 -3.42 0.06 10.21
CA ASP A 337 -3.97 -0.41 8.94
C ASP A 337 -3.40 -1.79 8.56
N MET A 338 -4.30 -2.72 8.24
CA MET A 338 -4.00 -4.06 7.74
C MET A 338 -3.76 -4.13 6.23
N CYS A 339 -3.62 -2.99 5.56
CA CYS A 339 -3.16 -2.87 4.17
C CYS A 339 -1.98 -3.83 3.88
N TRP A 340 -2.06 -4.61 2.79
CA TRP A 340 -1.11 -5.67 2.38
C TRP A 340 -0.98 -6.90 3.33
N ALA A 341 -1.38 -6.77 4.60
CA ALA A 341 -0.97 -7.69 5.66
C ALA A 341 -1.38 -9.15 5.44
N HIS A 342 -2.59 -9.35 4.92
CA HIS A 342 -3.20 -10.67 4.82
C HIS A 342 -2.47 -11.60 3.87
N ILE A 343 -1.68 -11.06 2.94
CA ILE A 343 -0.85 -11.82 2.01
C ILE A 343 0.65 -11.74 2.33
N ILE A 344 1.09 -10.81 3.20
CA ILE A 344 2.41 -10.91 3.83
C ILE A 344 2.46 -12.20 4.68
N SER A 345 1.49 -12.34 5.59
CA SER A 345 1.34 -13.53 6.42
C SER A 345 -0.09 -13.64 6.93
N PRO A 346 -0.88 -14.60 6.40
CA PRO A 346 -2.24 -14.84 6.85
C PRO A 346 -2.30 -15.13 8.35
N THR A 347 -1.36 -15.93 8.84
CA THR A 347 -1.26 -16.30 10.26
C THR A 347 -0.90 -15.11 11.14
N ALA A 348 0.03 -14.26 10.72
CA ALA A 348 0.38 -13.06 11.49
C ALA A 348 -0.79 -12.08 11.54
N SER A 349 -1.53 -11.94 10.43
CA SER A 349 -2.72 -11.07 10.37
C SER A 349 -3.81 -11.50 11.35
N VAL A 350 -4.12 -12.81 11.42
CA VAL A 350 -5.09 -13.34 12.39
C VAL A 350 -4.63 -13.05 13.82
N ARG A 351 -3.38 -13.39 14.15
CA ARG A 351 -2.83 -13.21 15.51
C ARG A 351 -2.74 -11.74 15.93
N ALA A 352 -2.34 -10.86 15.01
CA ALA A 352 -2.27 -9.42 15.27
C ALA A 352 -3.67 -8.88 15.59
N LEU A 353 -4.68 -9.23 14.78
CA LEU A 353 -6.05 -8.78 15.02
C LEU A 353 -6.64 -9.36 16.31
N GLU A 354 -6.39 -10.63 16.63
CA GLU A 354 -6.80 -11.25 17.90
C GLU A 354 -6.27 -10.46 19.11
N GLU A 355 -4.98 -10.11 19.10
CA GLU A 355 -4.37 -9.30 20.16
C GLU A 355 -4.92 -7.87 20.19
N TRP A 356 -5.03 -7.21 19.03
CA TRP A 356 -5.47 -5.81 18.99
C TRP A 356 -6.91 -5.64 19.46
N LEU A 357 -7.77 -6.63 19.27
CA LEU A 357 -9.12 -6.63 19.81
C LEU A 357 -9.15 -6.68 21.35
N ASP A 358 -8.05 -7.07 22.01
CA ASP A 358 -7.88 -6.99 23.46
C ASP A 358 -7.22 -5.67 23.91
N SER A 359 -6.28 -5.15 23.11
CA SER A 359 -5.38 -4.09 23.55
C SER A 359 -5.73 -2.68 23.02
N VAL A 360 -6.31 -2.57 21.83
CA VAL A 360 -6.53 -1.31 21.09
C VAL A 360 -8.04 -1.03 20.95
N PRO A 361 -8.50 0.22 21.14
CA PRO A 361 -9.86 0.60 20.80
C PRO A 361 -10.19 0.27 19.33
N VAL A 362 -11.21 -0.54 19.10
CA VAL A 362 -11.54 -1.10 17.78
C VAL A 362 -11.77 -0.04 16.69
N ASN A 363 -12.14 1.19 17.05
CA ASN A 363 -12.32 2.30 16.13
C ASN A 363 -11.02 2.82 15.50
N LYS A 364 -9.86 2.26 15.91
CA LYS A 364 -8.53 2.66 15.45
C LYS A 364 -7.88 1.65 14.51
N ILE A 365 -8.62 0.62 14.09
CA ILE A 365 -8.11 -0.49 13.29
C ILE A 365 -8.84 -0.48 11.94
N MET A 366 -8.08 -0.43 10.84
CA MET A 366 -8.57 -0.60 9.47
C MET A 366 -8.27 -2.02 9.02
N GLY A 367 -9.31 -2.72 8.57
CA GLY A 367 -9.24 -4.16 8.32
C GLY A 367 -8.66 -4.55 6.96
N PHE A 368 -8.57 -3.65 5.98
CA PHE A 368 -8.14 -4.02 4.63
C PHE A 368 -7.68 -2.83 3.79
N GLY A 369 -6.56 -3.04 3.10
CA GLY A 369 -6.09 -2.25 1.95
C GLY A 369 -5.37 -3.19 0.98
N GLY A 370 -5.66 -3.09 -0.31
CA GLY A 370 -5.24 -4.03 -1.34
C GLY A 370 -3.73 -4.00 -1.60
N ASP A 371 -3.19 -2.80 -1.82
CA ASP A 371 -1.78 -2.54 -2.13
C ASP A 371 -1.27 -3.31 -3.37
N TYR A 372 -2.12 -3.57 -4.35
CA TYR A 372 -1.79 -4.29 -5.58
C TYR A 372 -1.56 -3.37 -6.78
N CYS A 373 -0.73 -3.83 -7.70
CA CYS A 373 -0.55 -3.19 -9.01
C CYS A 373 -1.29 -3.91 -10.15
N LEU A 374 -2.05 -4.97 -9.84
CA LEU A 374 -2.79 -5.77 -10.82
C LEU A 374 -4.16 -6.16 -10.29
N VAL A 375 -5.19 -5.99 -11.14
CA VAL A 375 -6.60 -6.10 -10.71
C VAL A 375 -6.98 -7.51 -10.26
N ASP A 376 -6.42 -8.55 -10.88
CA ASP A 376 -6.73 -9.93 -10.53
C ASP A 376 -6.26 -10.27 -9.11
N GLY A 377 -5.12 -9.72 -8.68
CA GLY A 377 -4.54 -9.96 -7.36
C GLY A 377 -5.41 -9.47 -6.20
N VAL A 378 -6.23 -8.44 -6.47
CA VAL A 378 -7.12 -7.83 -5.48
C VAL A 378 -8.09 -8.84 -4.88
N TYR A 379 -8.70 -9.71 -5.71
CA TYR A 379 -9.66 -10.68 -5.21
C TYR A 379 -9.03 -11.65 -4.22
N GLY A 380 -7.91 -12.28 -4.58
CA GLY A 380 -7.26 -13.28 -3.75
C GLY A 380 -6.84 -12.73 -2.40
N HIS A 381 -6.26 -11.53 -2.40
CA HIS A 381 -5.90 -10.84 -1.16
C HIS A 381 -7.13 -10.52 -0.31
N GLN A 382 -8.16 -9.95 -0.92
CA GLN A 382 -9.36 -9.58 -0.20
C GLN A 382 -10.14 -10.77 0.35
N ALA A 383 -10.21 -11.87 -0.40
CA ALA A 383 -10.82 -13.12 0.08
C ALA A 383 -10.06 -13.64 1.31
N MET A 384 -8.73 -13.59 1.28
CA MET A 384 -7.91 -13.95 2.45
C MET A 384 -8.11 -12.97 3.61
N ALA A 385 -8.30 -11.68 3.35
CA ALA A 385 -8.61 -10.69 4.39
C ALA A 385 -9.91 -11.01 5.11
N ARG A 386 -10.99 -11.27 4.35
CA ARG A 386 -12.30 -11.67 4.89
C ARG A 386 -12.20 -12.94 5.73
N GLU A 387 -11.52 -13.97 5.22
CA GLU A 387 -11.30 -15.23 5.94
C GLU A 387 -10.54 -14.99 7.25
N ASN A 388 -9.43 -14.25 7.20
CA ASN A 388 -8.59 -13.98 8.36
C ASN A 388 -9.32 -13.17 9.43
N ILE A 389 -10.10 -12.16 9.05
CA ILE A 389 -10.92 -11.37 9.97
C ILE A 389 -12.00 -12.25 10.60
N ALA A 390 -12.71 -13.07 9.81
CA ALA A 390 -13.72 -13.99 10.33
C ALA A 390 -13.13 -14.96 11.35
N ARG A 391 -11.92 -15.47 11.10
CA ARG A 391 -11.20 -16.37 12.01
C ARG A 391 -10.84 -15.68 13.32
N ALA A 392 -10.25 -14.50 13.29
CA ALA A 392 -9.88 -13.75 14.49
C ALA A 392 -11.12 -13.42 15.35
N LEU A 393 -12.20 -12.95 14.72
CA LEU A 393 -13.45 -12.64 15.41
C LEU A 393 -14.10 -13.90 16.00
N ASN A 394 -14.09 -15.02 15.27
CA ASN A 394 -14.58 -16.28 15.78
C ASN A 394 -13.78 -16.73 17.02
N THR A 395 -12.45 -16.57 17.04
CA THR A 395 -11.62 -16.86 18.23
C THR A 395 -12.15 -16.08 19.44
N LYS A 396 -12.34 -14.76 19.30
CA LYS A 396 -12.84 -13.91 20.41
C LYS A 396 -14.26 -14.29 20.86
N VAL A 397 -15.11 -14.78 19.95
CA VAL A 397 -16.44 -15.31 20.30
C VAL A 397 -16.33 -16.62 21.08
N GLN A 398 -15.46 -17.55 20.66
CA GLN A 398 -15.25 -18.81 21.38
C GLN A 398 -14.65 -18.58 22.79
N GLU A 399 -13.84 -17.54 22.95
CA GLU A 399 -13.32 -17.10 24.25
C GLU A 399 -14.37 -16.42 25.14
N GLY A 400 -15.55 -16.11 24.61
CA GLY A 400 -16.63 -15.44 25.35
C GLY A 400 -16.39 -13.94 25.57
N VAL A 401 -15.49 -13.31 24.81
CA VAL A 401 -15.23 -11.86 24.91
C VAL A 401 -16.43 -11.05 24.40
N PHE A 402 -17.08 -11.54 23.34
CA PHE A 402 -18.33 -11.00 22.80
C PHE A 402 -19.09 -12.07 22.02
N ASP A 403 -20.35 -11.80 21.65
CA ASP A 403 -21.18 -12.72 20.86
C ASP A 403 -21.03 -12.52 19.34
N VAL A 404 -21.75 -13.33 18.56
CA VAL A 404 -21.73 -13.30 17.09
C VAL A 404 -22.22 -11.97 16.54
N ASP A 405 -23.26 -11.39 17.13
CA ASP A 405 -23.85 -10.15 16.63
C ASP A 405 -22.85 -9.00 16.80
N ARG A 406 -22.17 -8.95 17.96
CA ARG A 406 -21.08 -8.00 18.18
C ARG A 406 -19.88 -8.26 17.27
N ALA A 407 -19.55 -9.50 16.95
CA ALA A 407 -18.51 -9.82 15.99
C ALA A 407 -18.83 -9.24 14.59
N CYS A 408 -20.08 -9.37 14.13
CA CYS A 408 -20.54 -8.77 12.88
C CYS A 408 -20.46 -7.23 12.90
N GLU A 409 -20.85 -6.59 14.02
CA GLU A 409 -20.68 -5.15 14.19
C GLU A 409 -19.20 -4.73 14.10
N ILE A 410 -18.30 -5.45 14.76
CA ILE A 410 -16.86 -5.20 14.71
C ILE A 410 -16.34 -5.36 13.28
N ALA A 411 -16.73 -6.41 12.56
CA ALA A 411 -16.35 -6.56 11.15
C ALA A 411 -16.74 -5.36 10.29
N ARG A 412 -17.94 -4.80 10.50
CA ARG A 412 -18.39 -3.58 9.83
C ARG A 412 -17.58 -2.34 10.26
N LEU A 413 -17.12 -2.28 11.51
CA LEU A 413 -16.21 -1.22 11.96
C LEU A 413 -14.90 -1.30 11.18
N LEU A 414 -14.24 -2.47 11.19
CA LEU A 414 -12.94 -2.70 10.56
C LEU A 414 -12.95 -2.43 9.05
N LEU A 415 -13.98 -2.91 8.34
CA LEU A 415 -13.98 -2.93 6.87
C LEU A 415 -14.75 -1.77 6.22
N VAL A 416 -15.52 -0.99 6.99
CA VAL A 416 -16.40 0.04 6.43
C VAL A 416 -16.36 1.31 7.25
N THR A 417 -16.71 1.23 8.53
CA THR A 417 -17.02 2.43 9.33
C THR A 417 -15.77 3.19 9.72
N ASN A 418 -14.75 2.48 10.23
CA ASN A 418 -13.49 3.08 10.63
C ASN A 418 -12.76 3.74 9.45
N PRO A 419 -12.53 3.05 8.31
CA PRO A 419 -11.84 3.68 7.18
C PRO A 419 -12.66 4.84 6.59
N ALA A 420 -13.99 4.71 6.46
CA ALA A 420 -14.82 5.82 6.01
C ALA A 420 -14.76 7.04 6.94
N THR A 421 -14.67 6.81 8.26
CA THR A 421 -14.56 7.89 9.25
C THR A 421 -13.20 8.56 9.20
N LEU A 422 -12.11 7.79 9.21
CA LEU A 422 -10.75 8.33 9.21
C LEU A 422 -10.48 9.19 7.96
N PHE A 423 -10.90 8.71 6.79
CA PHE A 423 -10.65 9.37 5.51
C PHE A 423 -11.80 10.28 5.03
N GLY A 424 -12.86 10.45 5.84
CA GLY A 424 -13.99 11.32 5.50
C GLY A 424 -14.76 10.89 4.25
N LEU A 425 -14.85 9.60 3.99
CA LEU A 425 -15.48 9.04 2.79
C LEU A 425 -17.00 9.07 2.90
N LYS A 426 -17.65 9.45 1.80
CA LYS A 426 -19.10 9.38 1.64
C LYS A 426 -19.45 8.13 0.85
N LEU A 427 -19.71 7.04 1.56
CA LEU A 427 -20.15 5.78 0.94
C LEU A 427 -21.63 5.91 0.57
N SER A 428 -21.95 5.65 -0.69
CA SER A 428 -23.31 5.65 -1.25
C SER A 428 -24.06 4.36 -0.99
#